data_AF-A0A524GR40-F1
#
_entry.id   AF-A0A524GR40-F1
#
_cell.length_a   1.000
_cell.length_b   1.000
_cell.length_c   1.000
_cell.angle_alpha   90.00
_cell.angle_beta   90.00
_cell.angle_gamma   90.00
#
_symmetry.space_group_name_H-M   'P 1'
#
loop_
_entity.id
_entity.type
_entity.pdbx_description
1 polymer ?
#
loop_
_entity_poly.entity_id
_entity_poly.type
_entity_poly.pdbx_seq_one_letter_code
_entity_poly.pdbx_strand_id
1 'polypeptide(L)'
;MLERLLVQGLGIIDAVEVELAPGFVALTGETGAGKSLLVTSLELLAGRRATAELVRTGDDRLRVEGWFRIADGPDLDEILDEIGAVDDGQLVIRRELSAEGRGRCWINDVSVTVGTLQRIAPYLLSIHGQHEQHGLADTRVQRQLVDDT
;
A
#
# COMPACT_ATOMS: atom_id res chain seq x y z
N MET A 1 -3.48 8.27 -6.74
CA MET A 1 -3.35 9.09 -5.50
C MET A 1 -4.05 8.37 -4.35
N LEU A 2 -3.38 8.23 -3.20
CA LEU A 2 -4.00 7.76 -1.97
C LEU A 2 -4.85 8.87 -1.33
N GLU A 3 -6.12 8.58 -1.04
CA GLU A 3 -7.10 9.51 -0.49
C GLU A 3 -7.42 9.26 0.98
N ARG A 4 -7.42 7.99 1.37
CA ARG A 4 -7.74 7.56 2.73
C ARG A 4 -6.90 6.37 3.11
N LEU A 5 -6.44 6.32 4.35
CA LEU A 5 -5.71 5.21 4.94
C LEU A 5 -6.33 4.87 6.30
N LEU A 6 -6.74 3.62 6.47
CA LEU A 6 -7.22 3.07 7.74
C LEU A 6 -6.21 2.02 8.22
N VAL A 7 -5.78 2.14 9.47
CA VAL A 7 -4.84 1.21 10.10
C VAL A 7 -5.38 0.81 11.46
N GLN A 8 -5.44 -0.49 11.71
CA GLN A 8 -5.91 -1.09 12.97
C GLN A 8 -4.94 -2.17 13.43
N GLY A 9 -4.64 -2.19 14.73
CA GLY A 9 -3.86 -3.22 15.39
C GLY A 9 -2.43 -3.37 14.87
N LEU A 10 -1.78 -2.29 14.41
CA LEU A 10 -0.41 -2.32 13.87
C LEU A 10 0.61 -1.76 14.87
N GLY A 11 1.45 -2.62 15.43
CA GLY A 11 2.49 -2.21 16.38
C GLY A 11 1.90 -1.48 17.59
N ILE A 12 2.13 -0.18 17.71
CA ILE A 12 1.55 0.67 18.77
C ILE A 12 0.29 1.43 18.36
N ILE A 13 -0.20 1.24 17.13
CA ILE A 13 -1.44 1.82 16.63
C ILE A 13 -2.59 0.89 16.99
N ASP A 14 -3.55 1.40 17.78
CA ASP A 14 -4.82 0.71 18.06
C ASP A 14 -5.74 0.87 16.85
N ALA A 15 -6.15 2.10 16.57
CA ALA A 15 -6.82 2.47 15.34
C ALA A 15 -6.41 3.90 14.93
N VAL A 16 -6.20 4.11 13.64
CA VAL A 16 -6.06 5.45 13.06
C VAL A 16 -6.70 5.47 11.68
N GLU A 17 -7.28 6.59 11.36
CA GLU A 17 -7.80 6.91 10.04
C GLU A 17 -7.22 8.25 9.59
N VAL A 18 -6.71 8.30 8.37
CA VAL A 18 -6.10 9.47 7.77
C VAL A 18 -6.75 9.74 6.43
N GLU A 19 -7.30 10.94 6.27
CA GLU A 19 -7.71 11.48 4.97
C GLU A 19 -6.60 12.37 4.42
N LEU A 20 -6.28 12.19 3.13
CA LEU A 20 -5.15 12.83 2.47
C LEU A 20 -5.65 13.78 1.39
N ALA A 21 -5.26 15.05 1.50
CA ALA A 21 -5.52 16.03 0.47
C ALA A 21 -4.60 15.82 -0.74
N PRO A 22 -5.01 16.28 -1.94
CA PRO A 22 -4.15 16.24 -3.13
C PRO A 22 -2.87 17.05 -2.97
N GLY A 23 -1.82 16.62 -3.68
CA GLY A 23 -0.55 17.33 -3.71
C GLY A 23 0.40 16.91 -2.59
N PHE A 24 0.97 17.88 -1.88
CA PHE A 24 2.01 17.64 -0.89
C PHE A 24 1.43 17.52 0.52
N VAL A 25 1.57 16.34 1.12
CA VAL A 25 1.20 16.07 2.51
C VAL A 25 2.46 15.86 3.34
N ALA A 26 2.61 16.65 4.41
CA ALA A 26 3.70 16.50 5.37
C ALA A 26 3.18 15.86 6.66
N LEU A 27 3.74 14.70 7.04
CA LEU A 27 3.50 14.08 8.34
C LEU A 27 4.61 14.45 9.32
N THR A 28 4.23 15.08 10.43
CA THR A 28 5.13 15.49 11.52
C THR A 28 4.74 14.78 12.83
N GLY A 29 5.65 14.75 13.80
CA GLY A 29 5.40 14.12 15.09
C GLY A 29 6.60 14.20 16.02
N GLU A 30 6.38 13.90 17.30
CA GLU A 30 7.40 13.95 18.36
C GLU A 30 8.36 12.76 18.29
N THR A 31 7.82 11.56 18.10
CA THR A 31 8.60 10.31 18.00
C THR A 31 8.45 9.71 16.60
N GLY A 32 9.57 9.21 16.04
CA GLY A 32 9.58 8.61 14.70
C GLY A 32 8.73 7.34 14.56
N ALA A 33 8.27 6.75 15.67
CA ALA A 33 7.52 5.50 15.70
C ALA A 33 6.20 5.59 14.91
N GLY A 34 5.39 6.63 15.15
CA GLY A 34 4.10 6.79 14.45
C GLY A 34 4.25 6.96 12.95
N LYS A 35 5.21 7.80 12.52
CA LYS A 35 5.51 8.02 11.10
C LYS A 35 5.98 6.73 10.42
N SER A 36 6.91 5.99 11.03
CA SER A 36 7.42 4.75 10.47
C SER A 36 6.36 3.66 10.38
N LEU A 37 5.38 3.62 11.30
CA LEU A 37 4.25 2.68 11.21
C LEU A 37 3.28 3.04 10.10
N LEU A 38 3.06 4.33 9.82
CA LEU A 38 2.28 4.74 8.65
C LEU A 38 2.98 4.36 7.34
N VAL A 39 4.31 4.56 7.25
CA VAL A 39 5.09 4.07 6.09
C VAL A 39 4.97 2.54 5.97
N THR A 40 5.12 1.81 7.08
CA THR A 40 4.95 0.36 7.12
C THR A 40 3.55 -0.04 6.63
N SER A 41 2.51 0.71 6.96
CA SER A 41 1.14 0.47 6.49
C SER A 41 1.05 0.57 4.97
N LEU A 42 1.68 1.58 4.36
CA LEU A 42 1.75 1.72 2.91
C LEU A 42 2.54 0.58 2.25
N GLU A 43 3.65 0.17 2.85
CA GLU A 43 4.43 -0.98 2.36
C GLU A 43 3.63 -2.29 2.43
N LEU A 44 2.79 -2.45 3.47
CA LEU A 44 1.86 -3.58 3.57
C LEU A 44 0.84 -3.57 2.43
N LEU A 45 0.29 -2.41 2.07
CA LEU A 45 -0.59 -2.28 0.90
C LEU A 45 0.15 -2.54 -0.42
N ALA A 46 1.45 -2.22 -0.49
CA ALA A 46 2.34 -2.53 -1.61
C ALA A 46 2.80 -4.01 -1.66
N GLY A 47 2.31 -4.87 -0.76
CA GLY A 47 2.64 -6.30 -0.77
C GLY A 47 3.97 -6.67 -0.09
N ARG A 48 4.53 -5.81 0.78
CA ARG A 48 5.68 -6.17 1.64
C ARG A 48 5.34 -7.39 2.49
N ARG A 49 6.22 -8.40 2.60
CA ARG A 49 5.95 -9.54 3.51
C ARG A 49 5.80 -9.07 4.95
N ALA A 50 4.87 -9.69 5.68
CA ALA A 50 4.50 -9.30 7.03
C ALA A 50 4.54 -10.51 7.96
N THR A 51 4.97 -10.31 9.19
CA THR A 51 5.02 -11.32 10.25
C THR A 51 4.05 -10.94 11.36
N ALA A 52 3.63 -11.93 12.15
CA ALA A 52 2.69 -11.72 13.26
C ALA A 52 3.20 -10.71 14.31
N GLU A 53 4.51 -10.45 14.37
CA GLU A 53 5.14 -9.44 15.23
C GLU A 53 4.66 -8.01 14.95
N LEU A 54 4.11 -7.75 13.75
CA LEU A 54 3.51 -6.46 13.41
C LEU A 54 2.13 -6.29 14.04
N VAL A 55 1.47 -7.37 14.45
CA VAL A 55 0.18 -7.29 15.14
C VAL A 55 0.41 -6.71 16.52
N ARG A 56 -0.39 -5.69 16.88
CA ARG A 56 -0.36 -5.06 18.19
C ARG A 56 -0.56 -6.10 19.28
N THR A 57 0.24 -6.00 20.34
CA THR A 57 0.12 -6.89 21.50
C THR A 57 -1.29 -6.83 22.11
N GLY A 58 -1.96 -7.98 22.18
CA GLY A 58 -3.32 -8.11 22.70
C GLY A 58 -4.40 -8.15 21.62
N ASP A 59 -4.07 -7.87 20.36
CA ASP A 59 -5.02 -7.91 19.25
C ASP A 59 -4.91 -9.25 18.50
N ASP A 60 -6.05 -9.75 18.00
CA ASP A 60 -6.09 -10.99 17.22
C ASP A 60 -5.59 -10.81 15.78
N ARG A 61 -5.59 -9.57 15.28
CA ARG A 61 -5.21 -9.23 13.90
C ARG A 61 -4.88 -7.75 13.74
N LEU A 62 -4.08 -7.44 12.71
CA LEU A 62 -3.97 -6.11 12.13
C LEU A 62 -4.76 -6.01 10.83
N ARG A 63 -5.21 -4.81 10.49
CA ARG A 63 -5.87 -4.47 9.22
C ARG A 63 -5.34 -3.14 8.70
N VAL A 64 -5.01 -3.11 7.41
CA VAL A 64 -4.65 -1.88 6.69
C VAL A 64 -5.52 -1.78 5.45
N GLU A 65 -6.13 -0.61 5.23
CA GLU A 65 -6.91 -0.30 4.04
C GLU A 65 -6.51 1.03 3.44
N GLY A 66 -6.35 1.07 2.12
CA GLY A 66 -6.06 2.28 1.37
C GLY A 66 -7.07 2.47 0.24
N TRP A 67 -7.58 3.70 0.10
CA TRP A 67 -8.41 4.12 -1.02
C TRP A 67 -7.55 4.93 -1.97
N PHE A 68 -7.42 4.45 -3.19
CA PHE A 68 -6.63 5.07 -4.24
C PHE A 68 -7.56 5.57 -5.34
N ARG A 69 -7.50 6.86 -5.63
CA ARG A 69 -7.95 7.37 -6.93
C ARG A 69 -6.92 6.98 -7.98
N ILE A 70 -7.33 6.25 -9.00
CA ILE A 70 -6.47 5.84 -10.10
C ILE A 70 -6.86 6.59 -11.38
N ALA A 71 -5.89 6.74 -12.27
CA ALA A 71 -6.15 7.19 -13.64
C ALA A 71 -6.14 5.97 -14.54
N ASP A 72 -6.96 5.98 -15.59
CA ASP A 72 -7.04 4.91 -16.58
C ASP A 72 -5.64 4.64 -17.17
N GLY A 73 -5.30 3.37 -17.35
CA GLY A 73 -3.99 2.98 -17.86
C GLY A 73 -3.94 1.51 -18.27
N PRO A 74 -3.56 1.19 -19.52
CA PRO A 74 -3.75 -0.14 -20.09
C PRO A 74 -3.08 -1.27 -19.30
N ASP A 75 -1.93 -1.00 -18.70
CA ASP A 75 -1.19 -2.00 -17.92
C ASP A 75 -1.87 -2.33 -16.58
N LEU A 76 -2.47 -1.33 -15.91
CA LEU A 76 -3.18 -1.55 -14.65
C LEU A 76 -4.53 -2.23 -14.95
N ASP A 77 -5.22 -1.76 -15.97
CA ASP A 77 -6.52 -2.29 -16.41
C ASP A 77 -6.41 -3.78 -16.76
N GLU A 78 -5.35 -4.20 -17.48
CA GLU A 78 -5.10 -5.62 -17.79
C GLU A 78 -4.94 -6.47 -16.52
N ILE A 79 -4.22 -5.98 -15.51
CA ILE A 79 -4.04 -6.71 -14.24
C ILE A 79 -5.37 -6.79 -13.48
N LEU A 80 -6.19 -5.74 -13.50
CA LEU A 80 -7.48 -5.69 -12.84
C LEU A 80 -8.50 -6.62 -13.51
N ASP A 81 -8.51 -6.66 -14.85
CA ASP A 81 -9.32 -7.58 -15.64
C ASP A 81 -8.95 -9.05 -15.37
N GLU A 82 -7.65 -9.38 -15.29
CA GLU A 82 -7.17 -10.72 -14.97
C GLU A 82 -7.71 -11.23 -13.63
N ILE A 83 -7.81 -10.36 -12.63
CA ILE A 83 -8.30 -10.72 -11.29
C ILE A 83 -9.82 -10.54 -11.16
N GLY A 84 -10.49 -9.96 -12.15
CA GLY A 84 -11.92 -9.66 -12.13
C GLY A 84 -12.29 -8.54 -11.15
N ALA A 85 -11.37 -7.61 -10.88
CA ALA A 85 -11.64 -6.43 -10.07
C ALA A 85 -12.10 -5.30 -11.00
N VAL A 86 -13.31 -4.79 -10.76
CA VAL A 86 -13.81 -3.59 -11.45
C VAL A 86 -13.22 -2.37 -10.77
N ASP A 87 -12.69 -1.42 -11.52
CA ASP A 87 -12.46 -0.07 -11.03
C ASP A 87 -13.45 0.93 -11.65
N ASP A 88 -13.88 1.88 -10.83
CA ASP A 88 -14.69 3.02 -11.25
C ASP A 88 -13.90 4.29 -10.91
N GLY A 89 -12.63 4.33 -11.37
CA GLY A 89 -11.66 5.36 -11.02
C GLY A 89 -11.15 5.30 -9.57
N GLN A 90 -11.54 4.26 -8.83
CA GLN A 90 -11.16 4.05 -7.43
C GLN A 90 -10.80 2.59 -7.15
N LEU A 91 -9.69 2.40 -6.45
CA LEU A 91 -9.21 1.12 -5.99
C LEU A 91 -9.12 1.10 -4.46
N VAL A 92 -9.73 0.11 -3.83
CA VAL A 92 -9.68 -0.16 -2.40
C VAL A 92 -8.83 -1.40 -2.18
N ILE A 93 -7.66 -1.20 -1.57
CA ILE A 93 -6.76 -2.29 -1.20
C ILE A 93 -6.90 -2.53 0.29
N ARG A 94 -7.15 -3.79 0.67
CA ARG A 94 -7.21 -4.23 2.06
C ARG A 94 -6.20 -5.34 2.30
N ARG A 95 -5.49 -5.24 3.41
CA ARG A 95 -4.64 -6.31 3.91
C ARG A 95 -4.93 -6.58 5.38
N GLU A 96 -5.11 -7.85 5.70
CA GLU A 96 -5.25 -8.33 7.07
C GLU A 96 -4.15 -9.35 7.38
N LEU A 97 -3.66 -9.34 8.63
CA LEU A 97 -2.76 -10.36 9.15
C LEU A 97 -3.18 -10.72 10.57
N SER A 98 -3.47 -12.00 10.81
CA SER A 98 -3.76 -12.53 12.14
C SER A 98 -2.49 -12.67 12.99
N ALA A 99 -2.65 -12.65 14.31
CA ALA A 99 -1.58 -12.97 15.27
C ALA A 99 -1.05 -14.41 15.11
N GLU A 100 -1.83 -15.29 14.46
CA GLU A 100 -1.42 -16.66 14.09
C GLU A 100 -0.60 -16.72 12.78
N GLY A 101 -0.33 -15.57 12.15
CA GLY A 101 0.51 -15.46 10.94
C GLY A 101 -0.23 -15.68 9.61
N ARG A 102 -1.55 -15.97 9.62
CA ARG A 102 -2.34 -16.04 8.38
C ARG A 102 -2.63 -14.63 7.87
N GLY A 103 -2.27 -14.36 6.61
CA GLY A 103 -2.53 -13.11 5.93
C GLY A 103 -3.56 -13.25 4.81
N ARG A 104 -4.32 -12.19 4.56
CA ARG A 104 -5.31 -12.10 3.47
C ARG A 104 -5.23 -10.72 2.81
N CYS A 105 -5.52 -10.67 1.52
CA CYS A 105 -5.45 -9.45 0.72
C CYS A 105 -6.69 -9.34 -0.16
N TRP A 106 -7.17 -8.12 -0.36
CA TRP A 106 -8.28 -7.83 -1.26
C TRP A 106 -8.01 -6.58 -2.08
N ILE A 107 -8.57 -6.57 -3.29
CA ILE A 107 -8.68 -5.42 -4.18
C ILE A 107 -10.15 -5.32 -4.59
N ASN A 108 -10.83 -4.21 -4.29
CA ASN A 108 -12.26 -4.01 -4.61
C ASN A 108 -13.12 -5.26 -4.28
N ASP A 109 -12.99 -5.74 -3.04
CA ASP A 109 -13.66 -6.93 -2.49
C ASP A 109 -13.29 -8.30 -3.12
N VAL A 110 -12.46 -8.32 -4.16
CA VAL A 110 -11.90 -9.54 -4.72
C VAL A 110 -10.72 -10.02 -3.87
N SER A 111 -10.74 -11.28 -3.44
CA SER A 111 -9.63 -11.89 -2.71
C SER A 111 -8.45 -12.13 -3.65
N VAL A 112 -7.27 -11.64 -3.29
CA VAL A 112 -6.05 -11.73 -4.12
C VAL A 112 -4.85 -12.22 -3.33
N THR A 113 -3.75 -12.48 -4.04
CA THR A 113 -2.48 -12.85 -3.41
C THR A 113 -1.65 -11.61 -3.07
N VAL A 114 -0.68 -11.77 -2.17
CA VAL A 114 0.34 -10.73 -1.93
C VAL A 114 1.13 -10.43 -3.20
N GLY A 115 1.34 -11.42 -4.08
CA GLY A 115 1.99 -11.21 -5.37
C GLY A 115 1.19 -10.30 -6.30
N THR A 116 -0.14 -10.38 -6.26
CA THR A 116 -1.02 -9.44 -6.98
C THR A 116 -0.84 -8.01 -6.45
N LEU A 117 -0.77 -7.82 -5.12
CA LEU A 117 -0.49 -6.50 -4.54
C LEU A 117 0.87 -5.94 -5.03
N GLN A 118 1.90 -6.79 -5.11
CA GLN A 118 3.22 -6.40 -5.61
C GLN A 118 3.19 -6.02 -7.10
N ARG A 119 2.35 -6.68 -7.91
CA ARG A 119 2.18 -6.34 -9.33
C ARG A 119 1.55 -4.97 -9.52
N ILE A 120 0.55 -4.61 -8.71
CA ILE A 120 -0.15 -3.32 -8.85
C ILE A 120 0.54 -2.16 -8.11
N ALA A 121 1.40 -2.46 -7.12
CA ALA A 121 2.03 -1.44 -6.29
C ALA A 121 2.75 -0.32 -7.08
N PRO A 122 3.52 -0.59 -8.15
CA PRO A 122 4.21 0.44 -8.93
C PRO A 122 3.27 1.49 -9.55
N TYR A 123 2.01 1.13 -9.82
CA TYR A 123 1.01 2.02 -10.38
C TYR A 123 0.33 2.91 -9.33
N LEU A 124 0.50 2.58 -8.03
CA LEU A 124 -0.25 3.20 -6.94
C LEU A 124 0.62 3.98 -5.96
N LEU A 125 1.81 3.46 -5.67
CA LEU A 125 2.69 3.92 -4.61
C LEU A 125 4.15 3.82 -5.04
N SER A 126 4.91 4.87 -4.75
CA SER A 126 6.37 4.83 -4.80
C SER A 126 6.90 5.27 -3.45
N ILE A 127 7.45 4.32 -2.68
CA ILE A 127 7.91 4.55 -1.31
C ILE A 127 9.42 4.76 -1.33
N HIS A 128 9.88 5.92 -0.87
CA HIS A 128 11.30 6.27 -0.78
C HIS A 128 11.70 6.40 0.69
N GLY A 129 12.54 5.49 1.16
CA GLY A 129 13.01 5.44 2.55
C GLY A 129 14.45 5.93 2.73
N GLN A 130 14.91 6.03 3.99
CA GLN A 130 16.28 6.43 4.33
C GLN A 130 17.36 5.43 3.86
N HIS A 131 16.99 4.24 3.36
CA HIS A 131 17.92 3.19 2.96
C HIS A 131 17.80 2.73 1.50
N GLU A 132 17.05 3.42 0.62
CA GLU A 132 16.98 3.03 -0.80
C GLU A 132 17.19 4.21 -1.76
N GLN A 133 18.38 4.28 -2.35
CA GLN A 133 18.70 5.04 -3.56
C GLN A 133 18.47 4.19 -4.84
N HIS A 134 17.28 3.66 -5.13
CA HIS A 134 17.15 2.80 -6.34
C HIS A 134 15.89 2.97 -7.21
N GLY A 135 15.04 3.99 -6.99
CA GLY A 135 13.95 4.28 -7.94
C GLY A 135 14.45 4.70 -9.33
N LEU A 136 15.50 5.54 -9.38
CA LEU A 136 16.16 5.96 -10.63
C LEU A 136 17.10 4.90 -11.22
N ALA A 137 17.32 3.77 -10.54
CA ALA A 137 18.20 2.70 -10.97
C ALA A 137 17.44 1.55 -11.66
N ASP A 138 16.10 1.59 -11.67
CA ASP A 138 15.29 0.63 -12.41
C ASP A 138 15.39 0.91 -13.92
N THR A 139 15.91 -0.06 -14.66
CA THR A 139 16.11 0.02 -16.12
C THR A 139 14.82 0.35 -16.88
N ARG A 140 13.64 -0.04 -16.37
CA ARG A 140 12.36 0.29 -17.02
C ARG A 140 12.02 1.77 -16.84
N VAL A 141 12.22 2.31 -15.63
CA VAL A 141 12.02 3.73 -15.32
C VAL A 141 13.02 4.60 -16.09
N GLN A 142 14.28 4.17 -16.16
CA GLN A 142 15.32 4.84 -16.96
C GLN A 142 14.97 4.88 -18.45
N ARG A 143 14.44 3.78 -18.99
CA ARG A 143 14.09 3.68 -20.40
C ARG A 143 12.90 4.59 -20.74
N GLN A 144 11.85 4.56 -19.92
CA GLN A 144 10.68 5.41 -20.12
C GLN A 144 11.05 6.91 -20.06
N LEU A 145 11.94 7.30 -19.14
CA LEU A 145 12.44 8.68 -19.05
C LEU A 145 13.24 9.15 -20.27
N VAL A 146 13.90 8.23 -21.00
CA VAL A 146 14.63 8.56 -22.24
C VAL A 146 13.68 8.56 -23.44
N ASP A 147 12.72 7.63 -23.47
CA ASP A 147 11.76 7.48 -24.56
C ASP A 147 10.70 8.60 -24.58
N ASP A 148 10.51 9.33 -23.46
CA ASP A 148 9.62 10.51 -23.33
C ASP A 148 10.26 11.86 -23.78
N THR A 149 11.37 11.84 -24.55
CA THR A 149 12.03 13.03 -25.12
C THR A 149 11.81 13.15 -26.63
#